data_AF-A0A942MJW5-F1
#
_entry.id   AF-A0A942MJW5-F1
#
_cell.length_a   1.000
_cell.length_b   1.000
_cell.length_c   1.000
_cell.angle_alpha   90.00
_cell.angle_beta   90.00
_cell.angle_gamma   90.00
#
_symmetry.space_group_name_H-M   'P 1'
#
loop_
_entity.id
_entity.type
_entity.pdbx_description
1 polymer ?
#
loop_
_entity_poly.entity_id
_entity_poly.type
_entity_poly.pdbx_seq_one_letter_code
_entity_poly.pdbx_strand_id
1 'polypeptide(L)'
;MYIICEKRGFNHDCFQCGKCDTVCPWNRVRDFSMRKLIRQATFGLTEIENEEIWRCTTCGRCPQKCPRDVKQINDMVALRMVAAGYGIFPAAVKPIRTVSAGLTADGNPFGEERGKRAAWTEGLPVKTFAEGMR
;
A
#
# COMPACT_ATOMS: atom_id res chain seq x y z
N MET A 1 11.19 -1.68 17.90
CA MET A 1 12.12 -1.25 16.83
C MET A 1 12.77 -2.44 16.13
N TYR A 2 13.44 -3.35 16.84
CA TYR A 2 13.99 -4.62 16.32
C TYR A 2 12.94 -5.55 15.66
N ILE A 3 11.69 -5.46 16.11
CA ILE A 3 10.59 -6.37 15.70
C ILE A 3 10.16 -6.18 14.23
N ILE A 4 10.31 -4.99 13.64
CA ILE A 4 9.97 -4.77 12.21
C ILE A 4 11.10 -5.29 11.30
N CYS A 5 12.36 -5.16 11.73
CA CYS A 5 13.54 -5.60 10.96
C CYS A 5 13.63 -7.12 10.82
N GLU A 6 13.51 -7.88 11.91
CA GLU A 6 13.73 -9.33 11.88
C GLU A 6 12.58 -10.14 11.26
N LYS A 7 11.32 -9.69 11.43
CA LYS A 7 10.16 -10.52 11.07
C LYS A 7 9.55 -10.23 9.69
N ARG A 8 9.96 -9.16 8.99
CA ARG A 8 9.26 -8.68 7.78
C ARG A 8 10.15 -8.36 6.57
N GLY A 9 11.44 -8.74 6.60
CA GLY A 9 12.31 -8.67 5.43
C GLY A 9 12.77 -7.26 5.05
N PHE A 10 12.96 -6.39 6.05
CA PHE A 10 13.51 -5.05 5.83
C PHE A 10 14.98 -5.18 5.44
N ASN A 11 15.31 -4.89 4.17
CA ASN A 11 16.67 -5.05 3.68
C ASN A 11 17.52 -3.81 4.01
N HIS A 12 18.44 -3.94 4.98
CA HIS A 12 19.37 -2.89 5.41
C HIS A 12 20.50 -2.59 4.41
N ASP A 13 20.57 -3.27 3.27
CA ASP A 13 21.61 -3.11 2.25
C ASP A 13 21.57 -1.76 1.48
N CYS A 14 20.66 -0.86 1.85
CA CYS A 14 20.50 0.42 1.16
C CYS A 14 21.66 1.40 1.44
N PHE A 15 22.60 1.48 0.51
CA PHE A 15 23.71 2.45 0.48
C PHE A 15 23.36 3.84 -0.11
N GLN A 16 22.07 4.20 -0.19
CA GLN A 16 21.62 5.57 -0.51
C GLN A 16 21.98 6.15 -1.90
N CYS A 17 22.15 5.31 -2.93
CA CYS A 17 22.47 5.77 -4.29
C CYS A 17 21.40 6.64 -5.01
N GLY A 18 20.16 6.70 -4.52
CA GLY A 18 19.10 7.56 -5.09
C GLY A 18 18.46 7.10 -6.39
N LYS A 19 18.85 5.93 -6.94
CA LYS A 19 18.25 5.41 -8.18
C LYS A 19 16.73 5.30 -8.10
N CYS A 20 16.19 4.90 -6.95
CA CYS A 20 14.76 4.80 -6.71
C CYS A 20 14.01 6.13 -6.90
N ASP A 21 14.63 7.27 -6.58
CA ASP A 21 14.02 8.60 -6.78
C ASP A 21 13.97 8.95 -8.27
N THR A 22 15.07 8.68 -9.00
CA THR A 22 15.17 9.00 -10.44
C THR A 22 14.18 8.22 -11.31
N VAL A 23 13.84 6.99 -10.91
CA VAL A 23 12.92 6.13 -11.67
C VAL A 23 11.47 6.27 -11.21
N CYS A 24 11.23 7.00 -10.11
CA CYS A 24 9.89 7.16 -9.57
C CYS A 24 9.04 8.04 -10.49
N PRO A 25 7.85 7.59 -10.94
CA PRO A 25 6.99 8.39 -11.79
C PRO A 25 6.42 9.61 -11.05
N TRP A 26 6.31 9.56 -9.72
CA TRP A 26 5.78 10.66 -8.92
C TRP A 26 6.59 11.94 -9.03
N ASN A 27 7.91 11.84 -9.20
CA ASN A 27 8.81 12.99 -9.34
C ASN A 27 8.59 13.78 -10.64
N ARG A 28 7.72 13.30 -11.55
CA ARG A 28 7.24 14.10 -12.70
C ARG A 28 6.08 15.03 -12.33
N VAL A 29 5.41 14.76 -11.22
CA VAL A 29 4.19 15.45 -10.78
C VAL A 29 4.47 16.31 -9.54
N ARG A 30 5.26 15.80 -8.59
CA ARG A 30 5.66 16.50 -7.36
C ARG A 30 6.83 15.81 -6.69
N ASP A 31 7.44 16.48 -5.73
CA ASP A 31 8.56 15.94 -4.97
C ASP A 31 8.16 14.72 -4.12
N PHE A 32 8.92 13.65 -4.32
CA PHE A 32 8.82 12.40 -3.56
C PHE A 32 10.16 11.67 -3.56
N SER A 33 10.72 11.44 -2.37
CA SER A 33 11.98 10.68 -2.24
C SER A 33 11.73 9.36 -1.53
N MET A 34 11.78 8.28 -2.30
CA MET A 34 11.82 6.92 -1.78
C MET A 34 13.10 6.70 -0.97
N ARG A 35 14.23 7.24 -1.43
CA ARG A 35 15.51 7.16 -0.72
C ARG A 35 15.40 7.75 0.69
N LYS A 36 14.80 8.94 0.83
CA LYS A 36 14.56 9.59 2.12
C LYS A 36 13.72 8.70 3.04
N LEU A 37 12.63 8.14 2.54
CA LEU A 37 11.73 7.28 3.33
C LEU A 37 12.44 6.01 3.82
N ILE A 38 13.22 5.34 2.97
CA ILE A 38 14.03 4.18 3.38
C ILE A 38 15.07 4.57 4.44
N ARG A 39 15.70 5.74 4.28
CA ARG A 39 16.68 6.24 5.26
C ARG A 39 16.05 6.53 6.61
N GLN A 40 14.91 7.21 6.63
CA GLN A 40 14.15 7.51 7.84
C GLN A 40 13.64 6.22 8.50
N ALA A 41 13.15 5.26 7.71
CA ALA A 41 12.68 3.97 8.21
C ALA A 41 13.79 3.16 8.89
N THR A 42 15.04 3.25 8.42
CA THR A 42 16.20 2.65 9.09
C THR A 42 16.40 3.17 10.51
N PHE A 43 15.97 4.40 10.78
CA PHE A 43 16.03 5.03 12.11
C PHE A 43 14.70 5.00 12.87
N GLY A 44 13.69 4.29 12.37
CA GLY A 44 12.38 4.18 13.03
C GLY A 44 11.32 5.17 12.57
N LEU A 45 11.52 5.87 11.45
CA LEU A 45 10.57 6.78 10.78
C LEU A 45 9.86 7.76 11.76
N THR A 46 10.57 8.81 12.18
CA THR A 46 10.12 9.76 13.21
C THR A 46 8.83 10.53 12.87
N GLU A 47 8.48 10.65 11.59
CA GLU A 47 7.32 11.41 11.09
C GLU A 47 6.29 10.50 10.41
N ILE A 48 5.81 9.48 11.13
CA ILE A 48 4.84 8.52 10.57
C ILE A 48 3.49 9.17 10.19
N GLU A 49 3.16 10.32 10.78
CA GLU A 49 1.98 11.12 10.47
C GLU A 49 2.06 11.82 9.10
N ASN A 50 3.26 11.93 8.53
CA ASN A 50 3.44 12.56 7.24
C ASN A 50 2.81 11.71 6.11
N GLU A 51 2.07 12.36 5.22
CA GLU A 51 1.42 11.70 4.09
C GLU A 51 2.40 11.17 3.03
N GLU A 52 3.69 11.49 3.10
CA GLU A 52 4.72 11.02 2.17
C GLU A 52 4.71 9.49 1.99
N ILE A 53 4.51 8.72 3.07
CA ILE A 53 4.49 7.24 2.98
C ILE A 53 3.33 6.72 2.11
N TRP A 54 2.24 7.48 2.02
CA TRP A 54 1.03 7.12 1.27
C TRP A 54 1.14 7.46 -0.22
N ARG A 55 2.16 8.22 -0.62
CA ARG A 55 2.35 8.60 -2.04
C ARG A 55 2.78 7.44 -2.92
N CYS A 56 3.57 6.49 -2.41
CA CYS A 56 4.03 5.35 -3.20
C CYS A 56 2.86 4.58 -3.85
N THR A 57 2.82 4.48 -5.18
CA THR A 57 1.76 3.75 -5.91
C THR A 57 2.05 2.27 -6.08
N THR A 58 3.08 1.75 -5.40
CA THR A 58 3.52 0.34 -5.50
C THR A 58 3.75 -0.13 -6.95
N CYS A 59 4.21 0.78 -7.82
CA CYS A 59 4.32 0.53 -9.27
C CYS A 59 5.46 -0.41 -9.72
N GLY A 60 6.32 -0.87 -8.81
CA GLY A 60 7.38 -1.84 -9.12
C GLY A 60 8.68 -1.30 -9.72
N ARG A 61 8.76 -0.02 -10.14
CA ARG A 61 9.94 0.50 -10.87
C ARG A 61 11.23 0.58 -10.04
N CYS A 62 11.14 1.01 -8.80
CA CYS A 62 12.31 1.18 -7.93
C CYS A 62 13.01 -0.15 -7.58
N PRO A 63 12.33 -1.24 -7.15
CA PRO A 63 13.01 -2.49 -6.85
C PRO A 63 13.68 -3.10 -8.09
N GLN A 64 13.04 -3.03 -9.26
CA GLN A 64 13.60 -3.53 -10.53
C GLN A 64 14.92 -2.87 -10.94
N LYS A 65 15.21 -1.67 -10.43
CA LYS A 65 16.43 -0.91 -10.77
C LYS A 65 17.39 -0.80 -9.60
N CYS A 66 17.10 -1.45 -8.48
CA CYS A 66 17.94 -1.36 -7.28
C CYS A 66 19.17 -2.26 -7.43
N PRO A 67 20.40 -1.72 -7.34
CA PRO A 67 21.63 -2.53 -7.46
C PRO A 67 21.92 -3.37 -6.21
N ARG A 68 21.16 -3.18 -5.12
CA ARG A 68 21.28 -3.91 -3.85
C ARG A 68 20.07 -4.78 -3.54
N ASP A 69 19.15 -4.90 -4.49
CA ASP A 69 17.91 -5.68 -4.35
C ASP A 69 17.11 -5.35 -3.08
N VAL A 70 17.14 -4.08 -2.67
CA VAL A 70 16.32 -3.58 -1.55
C VAL A 70 14.86 -3.68 -1.95
N LYS A 71 14.02 -4.23 -1.07
CA LYS A 71 12.59 -4.45 -1.32
C LYS A 71 11.77 -3.22 -0.92
N GLN A 72 12.04 -2.06 -1.53
CA GLN A 72 11.48 -0.77 -1.08
C GLN A 72 9.95 -0.76 -1.00
N ILE A 73 9.26 -1.51 -1.87
CA ILE A 73 7.80 -1.60 -1.83
C ILE A 73 7.33 -2.31 -0.56
N ASN A 74 7.99 -3.40 -0.16
CA ASN A 74 7.66 -4.11 1.08
C ASN A 74 7.89 -3.21 2.29
N ASP A 75 8.99 -2.46 2.28
CA ASP A 75 9.31 -1.48 3.31
C ASP A 75 8.19 -0.43 3.43
N MET A 76 7.74 0.14 2.31
CA MET A 76 6.65 1.12 2.29
C MET A 76 5.32 0.54 2.76
N VAL A 77 4.98 -0.69 2.36
CA VAL A 77 3.76 -1.36 2.81
C VAL A 77 3.83 -1.63 4.31
N ALA A 78 4.97 -2.08 4.83
CA ALA A 78 5.17 -2.30 6.26
C ALA A 78 4.98 -1.01 7.06
N LEU A 79 5.52 0.12 6.59
CA LEU A 79 5.30 1.43 7.23
C LEU A 79 3.83 1.84 7.22
N ARG A 80 3.11 1.63 6.11
CA ARG A 80 1.65 1.89 6.04
C ARG A 80 0.85 1.02 6.98
N MET A 81 1.23 -0.24 7.17
CA MET A 81 0.57 -1.12 8.12
C MET A 81 0.74 -0.63 9.55
N VAL A 82 1.94 -0.14 9.91
CA VAL A 82 2.16 0.48 11.22
C VAL A 82 1.30 1.73 11.36
N ALA A 83 1.32 2.65 10.38
CA ALA A 83 0.51 3.86 10.40
C ALA A 83 -1.00 3.56 10.51
N ALA A 84 -1.50 2.62 9.71
CA ALA A 84 -2.89 2.18 9.75
C ALA A 84 -3.28 1.57 11.10
N GLY A 85 -2.36 0.84 11.75
CA GLY A 85 -2.56 0.31 13.11
C GLY A 85 -2.77 1.40 14.16
N TYR A 86 -2.21 2.59 13.94
CA TYR A 86 -2.45 3.79 14.77
C TYR A 86 -3.61 4.66 14.27
N GLY A 87 -4.35 4.22 13.24
CA GLY A 87 -5.44 5.02 12.65
C GLY A 87 -4.97 6.23 11.86
N ILE A 88 -3.69 6.28 11.47
CA ILE A 88 -3.10 7.38 10.71
C ILE A 88 -3.34 7.14 9.22
N PHE A 89 -4.13 8.02 8.60
CA PHE A 89 -4.41 8.00 7.16
C PHE A 89 -4.32 9.43 6.60
N PRO A 90 -4.05 9.59 5.29
CA PRO A 90 -4.06 10.92 4.67
C PRO A 90 -5.43 11.58 4.80
N ALA A 91 -5.44 12.91 4.95
CA ALA A 91 -6.68 13.69 5.09
C ALA A 91 -7.59 13.56 3.86
N ALA A 92 -7.00 13.28 2.69
CA ALA A 92 -7.74 13.01 1.46
C ALA A 92 -8.60 11.73 1.52
N VAL A 93 -8.25 10.75 2.37
CA VAL A 93 -8.94 9.46 2.48
C VAL A 93 -10.08 9.54 3.50
N LYS A 94 -11.03 10.46 3.26
CA LYS A 94 -12.23 10.64 4.09
C LYS A 94 -13.07 9.36 4.31
N PRO A 95 -13.27 8.46 3.32
CA PRO A 95 -14.17 7.33 3.48
C PRO A 95 -13.56 6.16 4.27
N ILE A 96 -12.35 6.27 4.83
CA ILE A 96 -11.68 5.15 5.49
C ILE A 96 -12.52 4.50 6.60
N ARG A 97 -13.26 5.30 7.38
CA ARG A 97 -14.13 4.79 8.45
C ARG A 97 -15.29 3.98 7.88
N THR A 98 -15.96 4.50 6.85
CA THR A 98 -17.08 3.82 6.17
C THR A 98 -16.61 2.55 5.47
N VAL A 99 -15.47 2.59 4.79
CA VAL A 99 -14.85 1.42 4.14
C VAL A 99 -14.53 0.33 5.16
N SER A 100 -13.89 0.68 6.28
CA SER A 100 -13.58 -0.27 7.35
C SER A 100 -14.84 -0.89 7.97
N ALA A 101 -15.90 -0.09 8.14
CA ALA A 101 -17.19 -0.59 8.61
C ALA A 101 -17.82 -1.57 7.63
N GLY A 102 -17.87 -1.24 6.34
CA GLY A 102 -18.41 -2.13 5.29
C GLY A 102 -17.63 -3.43 5.16
N LEU A 103 -16.29 -3.39 5.26
CA LEU A 103 -15.47 -4.60 5.28
C LEU A 103 -15.80 -5.51 6.47
N THR A 104 -16.13 -4.93 7.62
CA THR A 104 -16.45 -5.70 8.84
C THR A 104 -17.88 -6.24 8.80
N ALA A 105 -18.85 -5.45 8.36
CA ALA A 105 -20.27 -5.81 8.34
C ALA A 105 -20.62 -6.70 7.14
N ASP A 106 -20.28 -6.24 5.94
CA ASP A 106 -20.75 -6.83 4.68
C ASP A 106 -19.69 -7.69 3.99
N GLY A 107 -18.42 -7.52 4.37
CA GLY A 107 -17.28 -8.15 3.71
C GLY A 107 -16.87 -7.45 2.42
N ASN A 108 -17.33 -6.22 2.19
CA ASN A 108 -16.95 -5.41 1.02
C ASN A 108 -16.89 -3.91 1.38
N PRO A 109 -16.06 -3.11 0.67
CA PRO A 109 -15.84 -1.72 1.02
C PRO A 109 -16.99 -0.77 0.61
N PHE A 110 -18.01 -1.28 -0.09
CA PHE A 110 -19.10 -0.48 -0.68
C PHE A 110 -20.39 -0.52 0.15
N GLY A 111 -20.49 -1.40 1.15
CA GLY A 111 -21.72 -1.61 1.92
C GLY A 111 -22.84 -2.28 1.10
N GLU A 112 -22.48 -2.96 0.02
CA GLU A 112 -23.42 -3.60 -0.88
C GLU A 112 -23.82 -4.99 -0.37
N GLU A 113 -25.07 -5.36 -0.62
CA GLU A 113 -25.60 -6.66 -0.20
C GLU A 113 -24.94 -7.80 -0.98
N ARG A 114 -24.53 -8.86 -0.28
CA ARG A 114 -23.84 -10.02 -0.90
C ARG A 114 -24.65 -10.68 -2.02
N GLY A 115 -25.99 -10.71 -1.90
CA GLY A 115 -26.88 -11.27 -2.92
C GLY A 115 -26.85 -10.50 -4.26
N LYS A 116 -26.50 -9.20 -4.22
CA LYS A 116 -26.44 -8.35 -5.42
C LYS A 116 -25.09 -8.39 -6.12
N ARG A 117 -24.15 -9.23 -5.67
CA ARG A 117 -22.81 -9.32 -6.25
C ARG A 117 -22.81 -9.64 -7.76
N ALA A 118 -23.84 -10.32 -8.26
CA ALA A 118 -24.00 -10.65 -9.67
C ALA A 118 -24.70 -9.55 -10.50
N ALA A 119 -25.15 -8.43 -9.90
CA ALA A 119 -25.92 -7.41 -10.61
C ALA A 119 -25.19 -6.81 -11.83
N TRP A 120 -23.86 -6.74 -11.80
CA TRP A 120 -23.07 -6.25 -12.94
C TRP A 120 -23.18 -7.13 -14.20
N THR A 121 -23.71 -8.35 -14.11
CA THR A 121 -23.87 -9.26 -15.25
C THR A 121 -25.18 -9.05 -16.01
N GLU A 122 -26.05 -8.14 -15.55
CA GLU A 122 -27.32 -7.87 -16.21
C GLU A 122 -27.11 -7.44 -17.67
N GLY A 123 -27.78 -8.11 -18.61
CA GLY A 123 -27.63 -7.87 -20.05
C GLY A 123 -26.34 -8.43 -20.67
N LEU A 124 -25.47 -9.09 -19.90
CA LEU A 124 -24.23 -9.72 -20.39
C LEU A 124 -24.37 -11.26 -20.42
N PRO A 125 -23.73 -11.96 -21.38
CA PRO A 125 -23.76 -13.42 -21.47
C PRO A 125 -22.81 -14.08 -20.45
N VAL A 126 -22.88 -13.66 -19.19
CA VAL A 126 -22.06 -14.19 -18.09
C VAL A 126 -22.87 -15.23 -17.33
N LYS A 127 -22.32 -16.43 -17.18
CA LYS A 127 -22.95 -17.49 -16.38
C LYS A 127 -22.88 -17.11 -14.91
N THR A 128 -24.04 -16.94 -14.27
CA THR A 128 -24.11 -16.74 -12.83
C THR A 128 -23.85 -18.06 -12.11
N PHE A 129 -23.15 -17.99 -10.98
CA PHE A 129 -22.90 -19.17 -10.16
C PHE A 129 -24.21 -19.64 -9.52
N ALA A 130 -24.55 -20.91 -9.73
CA ALA A 130 -25.60 -21.61 -8.98
C ALA A 130 -24.98 -22.74 -8.15
N GLU A 131 -25.55 -23.00 -6.98
CA GLU A 131 -25.12 -24.06 -6.09
C GLU A 131 -25.18 -25.42 -6.82
N GLY A 132 -24.05 -26.11 -6.93
CA GLY A 132 -23.90 -27.37 -7.70
C GLY A 132 -23.23 -27.23 -9.07
N MET A 133 -22.89 -26.02 -9.52
CA MET A 133 -21.99 -25.83 -10.66
C MET A 133 -20.55 -26.22 -10.26
N ARG A 134 -19.92 -27.14 -11.02
CA ARG A 134 -18.50 -27.50 -10.93
C ARG A 134 -17.63 -26.64 -11.84
#